data_AF-A0A1Y2FQI8-F1
#
_entry.id   AF-A0A1Y2FQI8-F1
#
_cell.length_a   1.000
_cell.length_b   1.000
_cell.length_c   1.000
_cell.angle_alpha   90.00
_cell.angle_beta   90.00
_cell.angle_gamma   90.00
#
_symmetry.space_group_name_H-M   'P 1'
#
loop_
_entity.id
_entity.type
_entity.pdbx_description
1 polymer ?
#
loop_
_entity_poly.entity_id
_entity_poly.type
_entity_poly.pdbx_seq_one_letter_code
_entity_poly.pdbx_strand_id
1 'polypeptide(L)'
;MHIRDEINLRVLKGHEAGIRGIRKQTPYVVLYNYSITEGSWAKLPYEGTLFVYETQARLCGYRILNRLSLDCFSRDIESDQDVMETEGYIIHRTGEDIWGIWIWDSKDRAELF
;
A
#
# COMPACT_ATOMS: atom_id res chain seq x y z
N MET A 1 -7.59 17.23 -14.00
CA MET A 1 -7.78 16.05 -13.13
C MET A 1 -8.36 14.95 -14.02
N HIS A 2 -7.72 13.78 -14.09
CA HIS A 2 -8.08 12.74 -15.07
C HIS A 2 -9.29 11.93 -14.57
N ILE A 3 -10.26 11.64 -15.45
CA ILE A 3 -11.49 10.87 -15.15
C ILE A 3 -11.21 9.55 -14.40
N ARG A 4 -10.06 8.91 -14.69
CA ARG A 4 -9.61 7.68 -14.04
C ARG A 4 -9.44 7.85 -12.53
N ASP A 5 -8.88 8.96 -12.09
CA ASP A 5 -8.55 9.19 -10.68
C ASP A 5 -9.84 9.43 -9.86
N GLU A 6 -10.86 10.04 -10.48
CA GLU A 6 -12.19 10.20 -9.87
C GLU A 6 -12.92 8.87 -9.68
N ILE A 7 -12.84 7.98 -10.67
CA ILE A 7 -13.42 6.64 -10.58
C ILE A 7 -12.70 5.84 -9.48
N ASN A 8 -11.36 5.83 -9.49
CA ASN A 8 -10.56 5.13 -8.49
C ASN A 8 -10.84 5.67 -7.07
N LEU A 9 -10.92 6.99 -6.92
CA LEU A 9 -11.24 7.61 -5.63
C LEU A 9 -12.65 7.23 -5.15
N ARG A 10 -13.63 7.13 -6.05
CA ARG A 10 -14.98 6.65 -5.70
C ARG A 10 -14.97 5.21 -5.20
N VAL A 11 -14.22 4.33 -5.87
CA VAL A 11 -14.07 2.93 -5.43
C VAL A 11 -13.46 2.88 -4.04
N LEU A 12 -12.35 3.59 -3.81
CA LEU A 12 -11.71 3.63 -2.50
C LEU A 12 -12.62 4.18 -1.40
N LYS A 13 -13.35 5.27 -1.68
CA LYS A 13 -14.33 5.86 -0.74
C LYS A 13 -15.51 4.95 -0.43
N GLY A 14 -15.90 4.08 -1.35
CA GLY A 14 -16.95 3.09 -1.12
C GLY A 14 -16.59 2.09 -0.02
N HIS A 15 -15.30 1.79 0.13
CA HIS A 15 -14.78 0.94 1.21
C HIS A 15 -14.43 1.74 2.48
N GLU A 16 -13.94 2.97 2.32
CA GLU A 16 -13.47 3.78 3.43
C GLU A 16 -13.78 5.27 3.22
N ALA A 17 -14.80 5.78 3.92
CA ALA A 17 -15.29 7.15 3.76
C ALA A 17 -14.27 8.24 4.18
N GLY A 18 -13.25 7.87 4.97
CA GLY A 18 -12.21 8.78 5.46
C GLY A 18 -11.17 9.19 4.40
N ILE A 19 -11.17 8.54 3.23
CA ILE A 19 -10.21 8.81 2.16
C ILE A 19 -10.52 10.15 1.48
N ARG A 20 -9.57 11.09 1.51
CA ARG A 20 -9.71 12.42 0.89
C ARG A 20 -9.29 12.44 -0.57
N GLY A 21 -8.20 11.76 -0.90
CA GLY A 21 -7.61 11.78 -2.23
C GLY A 21 -6.58 10.67 -2.41
N ILE A 22 -6.32 10.31 -3.67
CA ILE A 22 -5.24 9.40 -4.05
C ILE A 22 -3.99 10.25 -4.27
N ARG A 23 -2.89 9.90 -3.61
CA ARG A 23 -1.57 10.51 -3.85
C ARG A 23 -0.88 9.85 -5.03
N LYS A 24 -0.80 8.52 -4.98
CA LYS A 24 -0.04 7.71 -5.92
C LYS A 24 -0.74 6.37 -6.14
N GLN A 25 -0.44 5.76 -7.28
CA GLN A 25 -0.85 4.40 -7.60
C GLN A 25 0.26 3.73 -8.39
N THR A 26 0.47 2.43 -8.17
CA THR A 26 1.36 1.61 -8.99
C THR A 26 0.59 0.37 -9.45
N PRO A 27 0.73 -0.04 -10.72
CA PRO A 27 -0.14 -1.04 -11.31
C PRO A 27 0.01 -2.42 -10.68
N TYR A 28 1.18 -2.76 -10.15
CA TYR A 28 1.44 -4.12 -9.69
C TYR A 28 2.45 -4.17 -8.53
N VAL A 29 1.99 -4.75 -7.43
CA VAL A 29 2.78 -5.04 -6.23
C VAL A 29 2.50 -6.44 -5.72
N VAL A 30 3.43 -6.98 -4.92
CA VAL A 30 3.27 -8.22 -4.16
C VAL A 30 3.52 -7.94 -2.69
N LEU A 31 2.62 -8.40 -1.82
CA LEU A 31 2.76 -8.22 -0.37
C LEU A 31 3.48 -9.41 0.29
N TYR A 32 4.38 -9.08 1.21
CA TYR A 32 5.07 -10.00 2.11
C TYR A 32 4.88 -9.55 3.56
N ASN A 33 4.99 -10.51 4.47
CA ASN A 33 5.07 -10.27 5.91
C ASN A 33 6.36 -10.87 6.45
N TYR A 34 7.00 -10.17 7.38
CA TYR A 34 8.18 -10.69 8.07
C TYR A 34 7.78 -11.21 9.45
N SER A 35 8.07 -12.48 9.70
CA SER A 35 7.90 -13.10 11.02
C SER A 35 9.15 -12.84 11.86
N ILE A 36 9.00 -12.08 12.94
CA ILE A 36 10.09 -11.85 13.90
C ILE A 36 10.50 -13.17 14.57
N THR A 37 9.53 -14.05 14.86
CA THR A 37 9.78 -15.33 15.52
C THR A 37 10.58 -16.29 14.63
N GLU A 38 10.27 -16.35 13.34
CA GLU A 38 10.95 -17.25 12.40
C GLU A 38 12.15 -16.60 11.71
N GLY A 39 12.29 -15.28 11.81
CA GLY A 39 13.33 -14.50 11.15
C GLY A 39 13.22 -14.53 9.62
N SER A 40 12.01 -14.72 9.07
CA SER A 40 11.80 -15.04 7.66
C SER A 40 10.68 -14.21 7.02
N TRP A 41 10.74 -14.06 5.69
CA TRP A 41 9.69 -13.43 4.90
C TRP A 41 8.73 -14.48 4.33
N ALA A 42 7.43 -14.25 4.48
CA ALA A 42 6.38 -15.04 3.86
C ALA A 42 5.62 -14.22 2.82
N LYS A 43 5.43 -14.78 1.61
CA LYS A 43 4.57 -14.18 0.58
C LYS A 43 3.11 -14.29 1.03
N LEU A 44 2.37 -13.19 0.96
CA LEU A 44 0.93 -13.16 1.20
C LEU A 44 0.13 -13.26 -0.10
N PRO A 45 -1.15 -13.68 -0.05
CA PRO A 45 -1.99 -13.83 -1.24
C PRO A 45 -2.54 -12.50 -1.77
N TYR A 46 -1.80 -11.40 -1.64
CA TYR A 46 -2.19 -10.08 -2.12
C TYR A 46 -1.21 -9.61 -3.20
N GLU A 47 -1.71 -9.58 -4.43
CA GLU A 47 -0.93 -9.23 -5.61
C GLU A 47 -1.81 -8.44 -6.58
N GLY A 48 -1.46 -7.18 -6.85
CA GLY A 48 -2.33 -6.30 -7.62
C GLY A 48 -1.99 -4.83 -7.53
N THR A 49 -2.99 -3.98 -7.67
CA THR A 49 -2.79 -2.53 -7.77
C THR A 49 -2.69 -1.92 -6.37
N LEU A 50 -1.63 -1.16 -6.11
CA LEU A 50 -1.47 -0.39 -4.88
C LEU A 50 -1.98 1.03 -5.09
N PHE A 51 -2.75 1.53 -4.13
CA PHE A 51 -3.14 2.93 -4.00
C PHE A 51 -2.59 3.49 -2.70
N VAL A 52 -1.93 4.63 -2.77
CA VAL A 52 -1.55 5.44 -1.60
C VAL A 52 -2.50 6.62 -1.53
N TYR A 53 -3.09 6.86 -0.37
CA TYR A 53 -4.14 7.85 -0.18
C TYR A 53 -3.95 8.67 1.09
N GLU A 54 -4.55 9.87 1.10
CA GLU A 54 -4.65 10.72 2.28
C GLU A 54 -5.97 10.46 3.02
N THR A 55 -5.91 10.42 4.34
CA THR A 55 -7.10 10.34 5.21
C THR A 55 -7.44 11.72 5.79
N GLN A 56 -8.62 11.84 6.40
CA GLN A 56 -9.03 13.06 7.12
C GLN A 56 -8.13 13.40 8.32
N ALA A 57 -7.48 12.40 8.93
CA ALA A 57 -6.65 12.55 10.12
C ALA A 57 -5.21 13.07 9.84
N ARG A 58 -4.93 13.58 8.62
CA ARG A 58 -3.58 13.94 8.12
C ARG A 58 -2.59 12.77 8.05
N LEU A 59 -3.05 11.54 8.24
CA LEU A 59 -2.27 10.32 8.05
C LEU A 59 -2.44 9.81 6.61
N CYS A 60 -1.40 9.15 6.09
CA CYS A 60 -1.47 8.44 4.82
C CYS A 60 -1.88 6.99 5.08
N GLY A 61 -2.46 6.34 4.09
CA GLY A 61 -2.72 4.91 4.10
C GLY A 61 -2.47 4.32 2.73
N TYR A 62 -2.40 3.00 2.66
CA TYR A 62 -2.33 2.31 1.40
C TYR A 62 -3.30 1.13 1.33
N ARG A 63 -3.77 0.85 0.11
CA ARG A 63 -4.65 -0.28 -0.20
C ARG A 63 -4.15 -1.03 -1.41
N ILE A 64 -4.05 -2.35 -1.28
CA ILE A 64 -3.79 -3.27 -2.39
C ILE A 64 -5.13 -3.87 -2.80
N LEU A 65 -5.57 -3.56 -4.02
CA LEU A 65 -6.69 -4.27 -4.65
C LEU A 65 -6.13 -5.55 -5.27
N ASN A 66 -6.51 -6.70 -4.70
CA ASN A 66 -6.02 -7.99 -5.16
C ASN A 66 -6.59 -8.30 -6.54
N ARG A 67 -5.75 -8.86 -7.43
CA ARG A 67 -6.20 -9.35 -8.74
C ARG A 67 -6.65 -10.81 -8.69
N LEU A 68 -6.24 -11.54 -7.66
CA LEU A 68 -6.47 -12.98 -7.52
C LEU A 68 -7.73 -13.31 -6.72
N SER A 69 -8.23 -12.37 -5.90
CA SER A 69 -9.47 -12.52 -5.13
C SER A 69 -10.19 -11.17 -4.99
N LEU A 70 -11.37 -11.18 -4.36
CA LEU A 70 -12.10 -9.97 -4.01
C LEU A 70 -11.56 -9.30 -2.72
N ASP A 71 -10.63 -9.95 -2.04
CA ASP A 71 -10.07 -9.42 -0.79
C ASP A 71 -9.11 -8.28 -1.09
N CYS A 72 -9.04 -7.32 -0.17
CA CYS A 72 -8.11 -6.21 -0.25
C CYS A 72 -7.27 -6.17 1.01
N PHE A 73 -6.04 -5.68 0.88
CA PHE A 73 -5.19 -5.40 2.02
C PHE A 73 -5.09 -3.89 2.24
N SER A 74 -5.15 -3.43 3.48
CA SER A 74 -5.00 -2.00 3.79
C SER A 74 -4.30 -1.79 5.13
N ARG A 75 -3.51 -0.73 5.18
CA ARG A 75 -2.87 -0.24 6.41
C ARG A 75 -2.80 1.27 6.38
N ASP A 76 -2.98 1.84 7.56
CA ASP A 76 -2.66 3.24 7.81
C ASP A 76 -1.17 3.37 8.14
N ILE A 77 -0.59 4.49 7.78
CA ILE A 77 0.78 4.88 8.09
C ILE A 77 0.70 6.02 9.09
N GLU A 78 1.15 5.74 10.32
CA GLU A 78 1.11 6.68 11.43
C GLU A 78 2.22 7.73 11.32
N SER A 79 3.42 7.30 10.90
CA SER A 79 4.56 8.17 10.62
C SER A 79 5.27 7.78 9.32
N ASP A 80 5.85 8.76 8.64
CA ASP A 80 6.82 8.53 7.57
C ASP A 80 8.02 7.68 8.00
N GLN A 81 8.46 7.81 9.25
CA GLN A 81 9.52 7.02 9.87
C GLN A 81 9.20 5.52 9.97
N ASP A 82 7.92 5.13 9.89
CA ASP A 82 7.50 3.73 9.89
C ASP A 82 7.69 3.07 8.53
N VAL A 83 8.04 3.87 7.51
CA VAL A 83 8.21 3.44 6.13
C VAL A 83 9.65 3.63 5.70
N MET A 84 10.22 2.58 5.12
CA MET A 84 11.59 2.59 4.58
C MET A 84 11.59 2.03 3.17
N GLU A 85 12.21 2.76 2.24
CA GLU A 85 12.51 2.26 0.91
C GLU A 85 13.83 1.47 0.94
N THR A 86 13.83 0.29 0.31
CA THR A 86 15.02 -0.54 0.08
C THR A 86 15.02 -1.04 -1.36
N GLU A 87 16.07 -1.74 -1.80
CA GLU A 87 16.23 -2.19 -3.19
C GLU A 87 15.06 -3.05 -3.70
N GLY A 88 14.04 -2.40 -4.29
CA GLY A 88 12.85 -3.04 -4.85
C GLY A 88 11.66 -3.19 -3.90
N TYR A 89 11.78 -2.79 -2.63
CA TYR A 89 10.74 -2.98 -1.61
C TYR A 89 10.47 -1.70 -0.83
N ILE A 90 9.20 -1.53 -0.46
CA ILE A 90 8.79 -0.62 0.59
C ILE A 90 8.51 -1.45 1.83
N ILE A 91 9.25 -1.16 2.91
CA ILE A 91 9.09 -1.80 4.20
C ILE A 91 8.24 -0.89 5.08
N HIS A 92 7.11 -1.38 5.56
CA HIS A 92 6.27 -0.68 6.52
C HIS A 92 6.23 -1.46 7.83
N ARG A 93 6.64 -0.81 8.92
CA ARG A 93 6.68 -1.43 10.25
C ARG A 93 5.71 -0.73 11.20
N THR A 94 4.83 -1.50 11.84
CA THR A 94 3.92 -1.00 12.87
C THR A 94 4.01 -1.92 14.08
N GLY A 95 4.75 -1.50 15.11
CA GLY A 95 5.04 -2.34 16.27
C GLY A 95 5.84 -3.60 15.89
N GLU A 96 5.21 -4.77 16.04
CA GLU A 96 5.76 -6.09 15.68
C GLU A 96 5.41 -6.51 14.24
N ASP A 97 4.43 -5.87 13.62
CA ASP A 97 4.05 -6.18 12.24
C ASP A 97 5.02 -5.50 11.27
N ILE A 98 5.60 -6.28 10.36
CA ILE A 98 6.50 -5.78 9.32
C ILE A 98 6.00 -6.28 7.96
N TRP A 99 5.64 -5.33 7.10
CA TRP A 99 5.14 -5.58 5.75
C TRP A 99 6.20 -5.19 4.72
N GLY A 100 6.41 -6.05 3.74
CA GLY A 100 7.28 -5.80 2.60
C GLY A 100 6.44 -5.73 1.34
N ILE A 101 6.42 -4.59 0.68
CA ILE A 101 5.68 -4.39 -0.57
C ILE A 101 6.71 -4.38 -1.70
N TRP A 102 6.75 -5.45 -2.48
CA TRP A 102 7.56 -5.49 -3.68
C TRP A 102 6.85 -4.78 -4.82
N ILE A 103 7.55 -3.90 -5.54
CA ILE A 103 6.99 -3.10 -6.63
C ILE A 103 7.68 -3.43 -7.94
N TRP A 104 6.89 -3.82 -8.94
CA TRP A 104 7.39 -4.21 -10.25
C TRP A 104 8.09 -3.07 -11.00
N ASP A 105 7.45 -1.90 -11.09
CA ASP A 105 7.99 -0.77 -11.85
C ASP A 105 8.99 0.02 -11.00
N SER A 106 10.23 0.12 -11.48
CA SER A 106 11.29 0.84 -10.79
C SER A 106 11.08 2.34 -10.69
N LYS A 107 10.32 2.92 -11.62
CA LYS A 107 10.02 4.36 -11.62
C LYS A 107 9.01 4.73 -10.54
N ASP A 108 8.12 3.80 -10.18
CA ASP A 108 7.12 4.05 -9.15
C ASP A 108 7.72 4.03 -7.74
N ARG A 109 8.88 3.38 -7.54
CA ARG A 109 9.49 3.14 -6.21
C ARG A 109 9.95 4.41 -5.51
N ALA A 110 10.74 5.23 -6.20
CA ALA A 110 11.38 6.42 -5.63
C ALA A 110 10.42 7.59 -5.36
N GLU A 111 9.12 7.44 -5.64
CA GLU A 111 8.14 8.53 -5.53
C GLU A 111 6.82 8.10 -4.84
N LEU A 112 6.78 6.92 -4.21
CA LEU A 112 5.53 6.37 -3.68
C LEU A 112 5.09 6.99 -2.34
N PHE A 113 6.03 7.47 -1.53
CA PHE A 113 5.78 8.14 -0.24
C PHE A 113 6.60 9.41 -0.10
#